data_AF-A0A759MAP9-F1
#
_entry.id   AF-A0A759MAP9-F1
#
_cell.length_a   1.000
_cell.length_b   1.000
_cell.length_c   1.000
_cell.angle_alpha   90.00
_cell.angle_beta   90.00
_cell.angle_gamma   90.00
#
_symmetry.space_group_name_H-M   'P 1'
#
loop_
_entity.id
_entity.type
_entity.pdbx_description
1 polymer ?
#
loop_
_entity_poly.entity_id
_entity_poly.type
_entity_poly.pdbx_seq_one_letter_code
_entity_poly.pdbx_strand_id
1 'polypeptide(L)'
;MLAQSLQQKAGIEGKLRVYTSGLSQNLEGDWYISRQPTEKLSNLREKLITAMQIFLVRMESGSALLSEVEASNDIVSDDVLNLFEIEQGNLKSFYDMLTRQKADFTAICNHYHDDKLMEAYTDTTGMAKALFDMLEKMRWLIEEHNIDCGPRYEGTPLRTEEEIYRFLGVSNENK
;
A
#
# COMPACT_ATOMS: atom_id res chain seq x y z
N MET A 1 10.65 8.11 -25.56
CA MET A 1 10.02 6.99 -26.31
C MET A 1 10.45 5.60 -25.85
N LEU A 2 11.63 5.38 -25.25
CA LEU A 2 12.07 4.06 -24.77
C LEU A 2 11.43 3.59 -23.44
N ALA A 3 11.01 4.51 -22.56
CA ALA A 3 10.36 4.15 -21.30
C ALA A 3 8.91 3.64 -21.47
N GLN A 4 8.18 4.18 -22.45
CA GLN A 4 6.81 3.74 -22.78
C GLN A 4 6.79 2.34 -23.41
N SER A 5 7.86 1.90 -24.08
CA SER A 5 7.90 0.58 -24.74
C SER A 5 8.22 -0.58 -23.78
N LEU A 6 8.79 -0.31 -22.61
CA LEU A 6 9.01 -1.31 -21.56
C LEU A 6 7.75 -1.57 -20.72
N GLN A 7 6.93 -0.55 -20.47
CA GLN A 7 5.62 -0.71 -19.81
C GLN A 7 4.62 -1.53 -20.63
N GLN A 8 4.74 -1.53 -21.96
CA GLN A 8 3.88 -2.32 -22.85
C GLN A 8 4.29 -3.80 -22.98
N LYS A 9 5.49 -4.19 -22.51
CA LYS A 9 6.01 -5.57 -22.59
C LYS A 9 6.09 -6.30 -21.25
N ALA A 10 5.89 -5.60 -20.14
CA ALA A 10 5.79 -6.22 -18.83
C ALA A 10 4.33 -6.65 -18.58
N GLY A 11 4.10 -7.94 -18.32
CA GLY A 11 2.84 -8.41 -17.73
C GLY A 11 2.58 -7.74 -16.37
N ILE A 12 1.44 -8.04 -15.74
CA ILE A 12 1.02 -7.35 -14.50
C ILE A 12 2.12 -7.35 -13.44
N GLU A 13 2.89 -8.44 -13.33
CA GLU A 13 4.00 -8.57 -12.39
C GLU A 13 5.08 -7.48 -12.58
N GLY A 14 5.49 -7.21 -13.82
CA GLY A 14 6.54 -6.22 -14.05
C GLY A 14 6.06 -4.79 -13.76
N LYS A 15 4.77 -4.50 -13.99
CA LYS A 15 4.17 -3.22 -13.60
C LYS A 15 4.12 -3.08 -12.08
N LEU A 16 3.73 -4.14 -11.37
CA LEU A 16 3.71 -4.20 -9.92
C LEU A 16 5.10 -4.00 -9.30
N ARG A 17 6.15 -4.62 -9.88
CA ARG A 17 7.54 -4.40 -9.44
C ARG A 17 7.97 -2.95 -9.58
N VAL A 18 7.67 -2.32 -10.71
CA VAL A 18 8.01 -0.90 -10.93
C VAL A 18 7.23 -0.02 -9.94
N TYR A 19 5.95 -0.33 -9.75
CA TYR A 19 5.07 0.42 -8.87
C TYR A 19 5.45 0.35 -7.39
N THR A 20 5.95 -0.78 -6.91
CA THR A 20 6.45 -0.90 -5.52
C THR A 20 7.87 -0.40 -5.38
N SER A 21 8.69 -0.45 -6.44
CA SER A 21 10.09 -0.04 -6.33
C SER A 21 10.29 1.41 -5.88
N GLY A 22 11.14 1.59 -4.87
CA GLY A 22 11.70 2.88 -4.47
C GLY A 22 10.68 3.88 -3.93
N LEU A 23 9.56 3.42 -3.38
CA LEU A 23 8.58 4.30 -2.75
C LEU A 23 9.16 4.89 -1.46
N SER A 24 9.69 4.02 -0.60
CA SER A 24 10.29 4.34 0.70
C SER A 24 11.61 5.09 0.65
N GLN A 25 12.38 4.99 -0.45
CA GLN A 25 13.66 5.70 -0.60
C GLN A 25 13.55 7.21 -0.41
N ASN A 26 12.38 7.78 -0.72
CA ASN A 26 12.12 9.21 -0.58
C ASN A 26 11.58 9.60 0.81
N LEU A 27 11.33 8.60 1.67
CA LEU A 27 10.84 8.78 3.04
C LEU A 27 11.99 8.70 4.06
N GLU A 28 13.19 8.34 3.63
CA GLU A 28 14.38 8.33 4.46
C GLU A 28 14.82 9.76 4.81
N GLY A 29 15.15 9.99 6.08
CA GLY A 29 15.74 11.25 6.53
C GLY A 29 15.25 11.73 7.88
N ASP A 30 15.81 12.85 8.32
CA ASP A 30 15.38 13.52 9.54
C ASP A 30 14.10 14.34 9.29
N TRP A 31 13.01 13.86 9.87
CA TRP A 31 11.69 14.49 9.89
C TRP A 31 11.37 15.09 11.26
N TYR A 32 12.28 14.98 12.24
CA TYR A 32 12.03 15.49 13.58
C TYR A 32 11.96 17.00 13.59
N ILE A 33 10.87 17.48 14.16
CA ILE A 33 10.77 18.85 14.59
C ILE A 33 11.26 18.95 16.04
N SER A 34 12.30 19.73 16.27
CA SER A 34 12.54 20.36 17.58
C SER A 34 12.41 21.88 17.43
N ARG A 35 12.49 22.65 18.53
CA ARG A 35 12.54 24.13 18.47
C ARG A 35 13.76 24.56 17.66
N GLN A 36 13.61 24.72 16.36
CA GLN A 36 14.70 24.87 15.40
C GLN A 36 14.59 26.24 14.70
N PRO A 37 15.72 26.80 14.24
CA PRO A 37 15.73 28.05 13.46
C PRO A 37 14.87 27.96 12.18
N THR A 38 14.34 29.10 11.73
CA THR A 38 13.43 29.24 10.58
C THR A 38 13.89 28.56 9.29
N GLU A 39 15.21 28.50 9.05
CA GLU A 39 15.80 27.79 7.90
C GLU A 39 15.47 26.29 7.90
N LYS A 40 15.45 25.64 9.08
CA LYS A 40 15.11 24.22 9.19
C LYS A 40 13.62 23.97 8.98
N LEU A 41 12.75 24.93 9.31
CA LEU A 41 11.31 24.83 9.02
C LEU A 41 11.05 24.94 7.51
N SER A 42 11.77 25.82 6.81
CA SER A 42 11.70 25.91 5.35
C SER A 42 12.12 24.60 4.68
N ASN A 43 13.23 24.00 5.13
CA ASN A 43 13.70 22.72 4.60
C ASN A 43 12.70 21.60 4.86
N LEU A 44 12.06 21.56 6.03
CA LEU A 44 11.05 20.56 6.34
C LEU A 44 9.79 20.74 5.49
N ARG A 45 9.34 21.97 5.29
CA ARG A 45 8.21 22.26 4.39
C ARG A 45 8.48 21.77 2.98
N GLU A 46 9.68 22.03 2.45
CA GLU A 46 10.08 21.53 1.13
C GLU A 46 10.08 19.99 1.08
N LYS A 47 10.62 19.32 2.10
CA LYS A 47 10.57 17.85 2.20
C LYS A 47 9.14 17.30 2.20
N LEU A 48 8.23 17.91 2.96
CA LEU A 48 6.82 17.52 2.99
C LEU A 48 6.17 17.68 1.61
N ILE A 49 6.40 18.81 0.94
CA ILE A 49 5.90 19.05 -0.42
C ILE A 49 6.45 18.02 -1.40
N THR A 50 7.74 17.68 -1.33
CA THR A 50 8.33 16.64 -2.18
C THR A 50 7.70 15.28 -1.91
N ALA A 51 7.51 14.90 -0.65
CA ALA A 51 6.83 13.65 -0.30
C ALA A 51 5.39 13.61 -0.85
N MET A 52 4.63 14.70 -0.71
CA MET A 52 3.28 14.81 -1.28
C MET A 52 3.28 14.62 -2.80
N GLN A 53 4.20 15.26 -3.52
CA GLN A 53 4.31 15.12 -4.98
C GLN A 53 4.56 13.67 -5.38
N ILE A 54 5.42 12.97 -4.65
CA ILE A 54 5.70 11.54 -4.89
C ILE A 54 4.47 10.70 -4.60
N PHE A 55 3.77 10.95 -3.49
CA PHE A 55 2.55 10.23 -3.15
C PHE A 55 1.44 10.45 -4.18
N LEU A 56 1.25 11.67 -4.69
CA LEU A 56 0.28 11.97 -5.74
C LEU A 56 0.54 11.11 -6.99
N VAL A 57 1.78 11.10 -7.48
CA VAL A 57 2.15 10.27 -8.65
C VAL A 57 1.92 8.78 -8.39
N ARG A 58 2.18 8.31 -7.16
CA ARG A 58 1.97 6.91 -6.76
C ARG A 58 0.48 6.57 -6.61
N MET A 59 -0.35 7.49 -6.14
CA MET A 59 -1.79 7.27 -6.05
C MET A 59 -2.43 7.22 -7.44
N GLU A 60 -2.01 8.09 -8.36
CA GLU A 60 -2.49 8.10 -9.75
C GLU A 60 -2.12 6.81 -10.49
N SER A 61 -0.83 6.45 -10.47
CA SER A 61 -0.36 5.21 -11.10
C SER A 61 -0.93 3.96 -10.43
N GLY A 62 -1.10 3.98 -9.11
CA GLY A 62 -1.66 2.88 -8.36
C GLY A 62 -3.14 2.65 -8.66
N SER A 63 -3.95 3.70 -8.81
CA SER A 63 -5.38 3.54 -9.14
C SER A 63 -5.59 2.84 -10.49
N ALA A 64 -4.76 3.18 -11.49
CA ALA A 64 -4.77 2.49 -12.78
C ALA A 64 -4.33 1.03 -12.64
N LEU A 65 -3.23 0.79 -11.91
CA LEU A 65 -2.68 -0.56 -11.72
C LEU A 65 -3.62 -1.47 -10.94
N LEU A 66 -4.32 -0.95 -9.94
CA LEU A 66 -5.32 -1.67 -9.15
C LEU A 66 -6.41 -2.25 -10.06
N SER A 67 -6.91 -1.44 -11.01
CA SER A 67 -7.91 -1.89 -11.98
C SER A 67 -7.37 -2.97 -12.92
N GLU A 68 -6.08 -2.90 -13.28
CA GLU A 68 -5.43 -3.93 -14.08
C GLU A 68 -5.23 -5.24 -13.31
N VAL A 69 -4.87 -5.16 -12.01
CA VAL A 69 -4.76 -6.34 -11.13
C VAL A 69 -6.11 -7.04 -11.01
N GLU A 70 -7.18 -6.28 -10.74
CA GLU A 70 -8.56 -6.81 -10.62
C GLU A 70 -9.03 -7.51 -11.92
N ALA A 71 -8.51 -7.10 -13.09
CA ALA A 71 -8.84 -7.67 -14.39
C ALA A 71 -7.88 -8.79 -14.84
N SER A 72 -6.79 -9.02 -14.10
CA SER A 72 -5.75 -9.98 -14.45
C SER A 72 -6.09 -11.39 -13.96
N ASN A 73 -5.71 -12.40 -14.73
CA ASN A 73 -5.70 -13.81 -14.29
C ASN A 73 -4.26 -14.33 -14.11
N ASP A 74 -3.26 -13.46 -14.24
CA ASP A 74 -1.86 -13.83 -14.09
C ASP A 74 -1.54 -14.05 -12.61
N ILE A 75 -0.91 -15.19 -12.30
CA ILE A 75 -0.31 -15.44 -10.99
C ILE A 75 0.92 -14.54 -10.85
N VAL A 76 0.96 -13.80 -9.74
CA VAL A 76 2.07 -12.91 -9.38
C VAL A 76 3.00 -13.65 -8.42
N SER A 77 4.31 -13.56 -8.61
CA SER A 77 5.26 -14.21 -7.68
C SER A 77 5.27 -13.62 -6.27
N ASP A 78 5.59 -14.47 -5.28
CA ASP A 78 5.80 -14.07 -3.88
C ASP A 78 6.87 -12.98 -3.72
N ASP A 79 7.85 -12.93 -4.62
CA ASP A 79 8.85 -11.86 -4.66
C ASP A 79 8.21 -10.47 -4.77
N VAL A 80 7.12 -10.33 -5.52
CA VAL A 80 6.40 -9.06 -5.66
C VAL A 80 5.57 -8.78 -4.41
N LEU A 81 4.92 -9.80 -3.84
CA LEU A 81 4.21 -9.66 -2.55
C LEU A 81 5.14 -9.18 -1.44
N ASN A 82 6.35 -9.73 -1.36
CA ASN A 82 7.38 -9.30 -0.42
C ASN A 82 7.76 -7.82 -0.62
N LEU A 83 7.81 -7.32 -1.87
CA LEU A 83 8.04 -5.89 -2.12
C LEU A 83 6.90 -5.01 -1.60
N PHE A 84 5.65 -5.44 -1.75
CA PHE A 84 4.49 -4.75 -1.17
C PHE A 84 4.58 -4.71 0.35
N GLU A 85 4.92 -5.82 1.01
CA GLU A 85 5.05 -5.88 2.47
C GLU A 85 6.13 -4.93 3.00
N ILE A 86 7.31 -4.92 2.37
CA ILE A 86 8.41 -4.03 2.75
C ILE A 86 7.98 -2.57 2.63
N GLU A 87 7.43 -2.17 1.49
CA GLU A 87 7.04 -0.78 1.24
C GLU A 87 5.86 -0.35 2.12
N GLN A 88 4.91 -1.25 2.37
CA GLN A 88 3.83 -1.01 3.32
C GLN A 88 4.38 -0.80 4.74
N GLY A 89 5.36 -1.60 5.17
CA GLY A 89 6.03 -1.44 6.47
C GLY A 89 6.76 -0.10 6.60
N ASN A 90 7.42 0.34 5.52
CA ASN A 90 8.10 1.63 5.47
C ASN A 90 7.10 2.80 5.53
N LEU A 91 6.03 2.75 4.74
CA LEU A 91 4.95 3.75 4.80
C LEU A 91 4.29 3.81 6.17
N LYS A 92 4.02 2.65 6.79
CA LYS A 92 3.48 2.58 8.13
C LYS A 92 4.39 3.28 9.14
N SER A 93 5.69 3.00 9.06
CA SER A 93 6.69 3.61 9.95
C SER A 93 6.74 5.13 9.78
N PHE A 94 6.67 5.62 8.54
CA PHE A 94 6.59 7.05 8.23
C PHE A 94 5.29 7.69 8.75
N TYR A 95 4.14 7.06 8.52
CA TYR A 95 2.85 7.52 9.01
C TYR A 95 2.78 7.57 10.55
N ASP A 96 3.27 6.52 11.21
CA ASP A 96 3.34 6.45 12.68
C ASP A 96 4.25 7.54 13.24
N MET A 97 5.37 7.82 12.58
CA MET A 97 6.29 8.90 12.95
C MET A 97 5.62 10.27 12.83
N LEU A 98 4.98 10.58 11.69
CA LEU A 98 4.24 11.85 11.53
C LEU A 98 3.18 11.99 12.63
N THR A 99 2.37 10.95 12.83
CA THR A 99 1.30 10.93 13.83
C THR A 99 1.81 11.19 15.25
N ARG A 100 2.97 10.61 15.63
CA ARG A 100 3.61 10.86 16.94
C ARG A 100 4.07 12.30 17.09
N GLN A 101 4.50 12.95 16.02
CA GLN A 101 4.99 14.34 16.04
C GLN A 101 3.89 15.40 15.87
N LYS A 102 2.63 15.00 15.70
CA LYS A 102 1.49 15.92 15.49
C LYS A 102 1.42 17.08 16.48
N ALA A 103 1.65 16.78 17.76
CA ALA A 103 1.60 17.80 18.81
C ALA A 103 2.72 18.84 18.65
N ASP A 104 3.94 18.41 18.34
CA ASP A 104 5.09 19.27 18.12
C ASP A 104 4.92 20.13 16.86
N PHE A 105 4.43 19.53 15.77
CA PHE A 105 4.05 20.25 14.54
C PHE A 105 3.02 21.34 14.83
N THR A 106 1.96 21.01 15.55
CA THR A 106 0.89 21.96 15.89
C THR A 106 1.44 23.11 16.74
N ALA A 107 2.24 22.80 17.76
CA ALA A 107 2.83 23.80 18.64
C ALA A 107 3.75 24.78 17.88
N ILE A 108 4.54 24.27 16.94
CA ILE A 108 5.49 25.08 16.16
C ILE A 108 4.78 25.89 15.08
N CYS A 109 3.82 25.31 14.35
CA CYS A 109 3.03 26.07 13.39
C CYS A 109 2.26 27.22 14.09
N ASN A 110 1.72 26.97 15.28
CA ASN A 110 1.07 28.02 16.09
C ASN A 110 2.05 29.09 16.56
N HIS A 111 3.28 28.71 16.94
CA HIS A 111 4.30 29.67 17.40
C HIS A 111 4.80 30.59 16.28
N TYR A 112 4.97 30.06 15.07
CA TYR A 112 5.45 30.81 13.91
C TYR A 112 4.33 31.34 13.00
N HIS A 113 3.06 31.05 13.31
CA HIS A 113 1.90 31.34 12.47
C HIS A 113 2.07 30.83 11.02
N ASP A 114 2.58 29.60 10.87
CA ASP A 114 2.84 28.98 9.56
C ASP A 114 1.77 27.94 9.20
N ASP A 115 0.63 28.42 8.71
CA ASP A 115 -0.48 27.57 8.29
C ASP A 115 -0.11 26.66 7.11
N LYS A 116 0.83 27.09 6.26
CA LYS A 116 1.28 26.31 5.09
C LYS A 116 2.08 25.09 5.49
N LEU A 117 2.91 25.21 6.53
CA LEU A 117 3.60 24.06 7.10
C LEU A 117 2.60 23.06 7.71
N MET A 118 1.57 23.55 8.39
CA MET A 118 0.53 22.70 8.98
C MET A 118 -0.31 21.98 7.91
N GLU A 119 -0.65 22.68 6.83
CA GLU A 119 -1.34 22.12 5.67
C GLU A 119 -0.49 21.02 5.02
N ALA A 120 0.76 21.32 4.66
CA ALA A 120 1.68 20.34 4.07
C ALA A 120 1.86 19.10 4.96
N TYR A 121 2.00 19.28 6.28
CA TYR A 121 2.07 18.18 7.23
C TYR A 121 0.79 17.33 7.23
N THR A 122 -0.38 17.98 7.28
CA THR A 122 -1.68 17.29 7.35
C THR A 122 -1.94 16.50 6.07
N ASP A 123 -1.70 17.10 4.92
CA ASP A 123 -1.86 16.47 3.61
C ASP A 123 -0.88 15.31 3.43
N THR A 124 0.40 15.50 3.78
CA THR A 124 1.39 14.42 3.73
C THR A 124 0.96 13.24 4.60
N THR A 125 0.48 13.51 5.81
CA THR A 125 0.01 12.46 6.74
C THR A 125 -1.20 11.72 6.17
N GLY A 126 -2.16 12.44 5.59
CA GLY A 126 -3.34 11.86 4.95
C GLY A 126 -2.99 11.02 3.72
N MET A 127 -2.10 11.52 2.86
CA MET A 127 -1.63 10.82 1.66
C MET A 127 -0.82 9.58 2.02
N ALA A 128 0.04 9.64 3.04
CA ALA A 128 0.78 8.47 3.52
C ALA A 128 -0.17 7.34 3.95
N LYS A 129 -1.25 7.68 4.66
CA LYS A 129 -2.30 6.72 5.02
C LYS A 129 -3.03 6.16 3.79
N ALA A 130 -3.47 7.03 2.89
CA ALA A 130 -4.19 6.61 1.69
C ALA A 130 -3.35 5.67 0.80
N LEU A 131 -2.05 5.93 0.69
CA LEU A 131 -1.13 5.09 -0.06
C LEU A 131 -0.86 3.76 0.65
N PHE A 132 -0.74 3.76 1.99
CA PHE A 132 -0.67 2.53 2.77
C PHE A 132 -1.90 1.64 2.51
N ASP A 133 -3.11 2.23 2.59
CA ASP A 133 -4.37 1.52 2.40
C ASP A 133 -4.48 0.99 0.94
N MET A 134 -3.95 1.74 -0.05
CA MET A 134 -3.90 1.30 -1.45
C MET A 134 -2.94 0.12 -1.67
N LEU A 135 -1.73 0.16 -1.09
CA LEU A 135 -0.79 -0.96 -1.14
C LEU A 135 -1.38 -2.20 -0.47
N GLU A 136 -2.09 -2.03 0.65
CA GLU A 136 -2.79 -3.12 1.33
C GLU A 136 -3.83 -3.76 0.43
N LYS A 137 -4.69 -2.94 -0.20
CA LYS A 137 -5.73 -3.42 -1.11
C LYS A 137 -5.12 -4.19 -2.29
N MET A 138 -4.05 -3.67 -2.90
CA MET A 138 -3.38 -4.37 -4.00
C MET A 138 -2.78 -5.69 -3.57
N ARG A 139 -2.05 -5.71 -2.44
CA ARG A 139 -1.47 -6.96 -1.92
C ARG A 139 -2.56 -7.99 -1.67
N TRP A 140 -3.65 -7.59 -1.02
CA TRP A 140 -4.76 -8.47 -0.72
C TRP A 140 -5.42 -9.04 -1.99
N LEU A 141 -5.64 -8.22 -3.02
CA LEU A 141 -6.14 -8.70 -4.32
C LEU A 141 -5.18 -9.69 -4.96
N ILE A 142 -3.88 -9.40 -4.95
CA ILE A 142 -2.88 -10.31 -5.50
C ILE A 142 -2.89 -11.64 -4.73
N GLU A 143 -2.94 -11.60 -3.40
CA GLU A 143 -3.06 -12.79 -2.57
C GLU A 143 -4.34 -13.57 -2.89
N GLU A 144 -5.48 -12.90 -3.02
CA GLU A 144 -6.76 -13.53 -3.39
C GLU A 144 -6.72 -14.15 -4.80
N HIS A 145 -6.08 -13.50 -5.77
CA HIS A 145 -5.89 -14.03 -7.12
C HIS A 145 -4.87 -15.18 -7.18
N ASN A 146 -3.77 -15.10 -6.41
CA ASN A 146 -2.70 -16.10 -6.35
C ASN A 146 -3.11 -17.36 -5.60
N ILE A 147 -3.92 -17.21 -4.54
CA ILE A 147 -4.64 -18.32 -3.95
C ILE A 147 -5.68 -18.70 -4.97
N ASP A 148 -5.38 -19.68 -5.83
CA ASP A 148 -6.28 -20.28 -6.80
C ASP A 148 -7.72 -20.39 -6.25
N CYS A 149 -8.47 -19.31 -6.47
CA CYS A 149 -9.91 -19.26 -6.44
C CYS A 149 -10.39 -19.44 -7.88
N GLY A 150 -9.67 -20.24 -8.70
CA GLY A 150 -10.38 -21.25 -9.47
C GLY A 150 -11.44 -21.84 -8.53
N PRO A 151 -12.70 -21.96 -8.98
CA PRO A 151 -13.81 -22.24 -8.09
C PRO A 151 -13.37 -23.32 -7.12
N ARG A 152 -13.30 -23.00 -5.82
CA ARG A 152 -12.85 -23.93 -4.76
C ARG A 152 -13.67 -25.23 -4.73
N TYR A 153 -14.64 -25.34 -5.63
CA TYR A 153 -15.31 -26.55 -6.03
C TYR A 153 -15.51 -26.63 -7.57
N GLU A 154 -14.68 -27.41 -8.28
CA GLU A 154 -15.22 -28.61 -8.96
C GLU A 154 -15.43 -29.73 -7.91
N GLY A 155 -15.81 -29.36 -6.70
CA GLY A 155 -16.42 -30.25 -5.75
C GLY A 155 -17.75 -30.62 -6.36
N THR A 156 -17.89 -31.89 -6.66
CA THR A 156 -19.19 -32.48 -6.89
C THR A 156 -20.05 -32.08 -5.69
N PRO A 157 -21.19 -31.38 -5.88
CA PRO A 157 -22.08 -31.08 -4.77
C PRO A 157 -22.40 -32.40 -4.08
N LEU A 158 -22.24 -32.45 -2.75
CA LEU A 158 -22.72 -33.60 -1.97
C LEU A 158 -24.25 -33.54 -2.06
N ARG A 159 -24.86 -34.51 -2.75
CA ARG A 159 -26.30 -34.52 -3.07
C ARG A 159 -27.08 -35.46 -2.19
N THR A 160 -26.40 -36.33 -1.46
CA THR A 160 -26.99 -37.37 -0.61
C THR A 160 -26.51 -37.25 0.83
N GLU A 161 -27.33 -37.70 1.79
CA GLU A 161 -26.98 -37.69 3.22
C GLU A 161 -25.71 -38.53 3.46
N GLU A 162 -25.58 -39.66 2.77
CA GLU A 162 -24.44 -40.56 2.87
C GLU A 162 -23.12 -39.92 2.42
N GLU A 163 -23.14 -39.08 1.39
CA GLU A 163 -21.97 -38.33 0.92
C GLU A 163 -21.53 -37.29 1.95
N ILE A 164 -22.50 -36.62 2.59
CA ILE A 164 -22.25 -35.64 3.65
C ILE A 164 -21.65 -36.32 4.88
N TYR A 165 -22.22 -37.43 5.35
CA TYR A 165 -21.69 -38.16 6.51
C TYR A 165 -20.28 -38.71 6.26
N ARG A 166 -20.01 -39.20 5.04
CA ARG A 166 -18.68 -39.70 4.66
C ARG A 166 -17.64 -38.58 4.61
N PHE A 167 -18.01 -37.39 4.11
CA PHE A 167 -17.14 -36.21 4.14
C PHE A 167 -16.85 -35.74 5.56
N LEU A 168 -17.85 -35.77 6.45
CA LEU A 168 -17.72 -35.37 7.84
C LEU A 168 -17.03 -36.41 8.73
N GLY A 169 -16.69 -37.59 8.19
CA GLY A 169 -16.04 -38.67 8.95
C GLY A 169 -16.94 -39.28 10.03
N VAL A 170 -18.26 -39.15 9.89
CA VAL A 170 -19.25 -39.67 10.84
C VAL A 170 -19.82 -40.98 10.27
N SER A 171 -19.62 -42.10 10.96
CA SER A 171 -20.24 -43.37 10.54
C SER A 171 -21.73 -43.34 10.87
N ASN A 172 -22.54 -43.87 9.94
CA ASN A 172 -24.01 -43.93 10.05
C ASN A 172 -24.47 -45.07 11.01
N GLU A 173 -23.65 -45.42 12.00
CA GLU A 173 -23.86 -46.61 12.86
C GLU A 173 -24.73 -46.35 14.10
N ASN A 174 -25.42 -45.21 14.17
CA ASN A 174 -26.34 -44.89 15.27
C ASN A 174 -27.76 -44.56 14.78
N LYS A 175 -28.34 -45.40 13.92
CA LYS A 175 -29.79 -45.46 13.68
C LYS A 175 -30.28 -46.90 13.73
#